data_AF-A0A830E1D8-F1
#
_entry.id   AF-A0A830E1D8-F1
#
_cell.length_a   1.000
_cell.length_b   1.000
_cell.length_c   1.000
_cell.angle_alpha   90.00
_cell.angle_beta   90.00
_cell.angle_gamma   90.00
#
_symmetry.space_group_name_H-M   'P 1'
#
loop_
_entity.id
_entity.type
_entity.pdbx_description
1 polymer ?
#
loop_
_entity_poly.entity_id
_entity_poly.type
_entity_poly.pdbx_seq_one_letter_code
_entity_poly.pdbx_strand_id
1 'polypeptide(L)'
;MQVPIKDLGPRLVLASHYPPCGTNVDKAWNGVHIDSRPVHRLIERVKPLAILRVHVHEFRGVDKLGNTIIVNPGPLINGYYVIIDIDGAVNVGLNKL
;
A
#
# COMPACT_ATOMS: atom_id res chain seq x y z
N MET A 1 -5.68 -18.40 16.57
CA MET A 1 -6.02 -17.37 17.58
C MET A 1 -5.99 -16.00 16.91
N GLN A 2 -7.04 -15.19 17.07
CA GLN A 2 -7.02 -13.79 16.64
C GLN A 2 -6.76 -12.94 17.88
N VAL A 3 -5.66 -12.18 17.87
CA VAL A 3 -5.41 -11.18 18.92
C VAL A 3 -6.29 -9.97 18.59
N PRO A 4 -7.19 -9.54 19.50
CA PRO A 4 -8.00 -8.35 19.26
C PRO A 4 -7.09 -7.13 19.18
N ILE A 5 -7.08 -6.48 18.03
CA ILE A 5 -6.41 -5.20 17.86
C ILE A 5 -7.35 -4.13 18.43
N LYS A 6 -6.98 -3.53 19.57
CA LYS A 6 -7.66 -2.38 20.18
C LYS A 6 -6.77 -1.15 20.05
N ASP A 7 -7.38 0.00 19.78
CA ASP A 7 -6.75 1.32 19.77
C ASP A 7 -5.49 1.47 18.89
N LEU A 8 -5.63 1.28 17.56
CA LEU A 8 -4.56 1.52 16.57
C LEU A 8 -4.11 3.00 16.48
N GLY A 9 -4.76 3.90 17.21
CA GLY A 9 -4.55 5.35 17.11
C GLY A 9 -5.05 5.94 15.79
N PRO A 10 -5.07 7.29 15.67
CA PRO A 10 -5.59 7.97 14.48
C PRO A 10 -4.63 7.95 13.29
N ARG A 11 -3.36 7.57 13.50
CA ARG A 11 -2.30 7.59 12.48
C ARG A 11 -1.79 6.18 12.24
N LEU A 12 -2.52 5.43 11.42
CA LEU A 12 -2.19 4.05 11.06
C LEU A 12 -1.55 3.99 9.67
N VAL A 13 -0.42 3.31 9.55
CA VAL A 13 0.18 2.89 8.28
C VAL A 13 0.23 1.37 8.27
N LEU A 14 -0.22 0.77 7.17
CA LEU A 14 -0.16 -0.67 6.97
C LEU A 14 1.01 -1.01 6.05
N ALA A 15 1.74 -2.07 6.35
CA ALA A 15 2.71 -2.66 5.43
C ALA A 15 2.26 -4.09 5.09
N SER A 16 2.12 -4.39 3.81
CA SER A 16 1.71 -5.72 3.33
C SER A 16 2.49 -6.06 2.09
N HIS A 17 2.93 -7.31 1.95
CA HIS A 17 3.49 -7.76 0.69
C HIS A 17 2.41 -7.69 -0.42
N TYR A 18 1.26 -8.33 -0.20
CA TYR A 18 0.19 -8.40 -1.19
C TYR A 18 -0.64 -7.11 -1.31
N PRO A 19 -1.05 -6.70 -2.54
CA PRO A 19 -2.00 -5.62 -2.73
C PRO A 19 -3.42 -5.90 -2.24
N PRO A 20 -4.19 -4.84 -1.96
CA PRO A 20 -5.64 -4.94 -1.94
C PRO A 20 -6.20 -5.20 -3.36
N CYS A 21 -7.24 -6.01 -3.43
CA CYS A 21 -7.95 -6.31 -4.67
C CYS A 21 -8.67 -5.10 -5.27
N GLY A 22 -8.83 -5.07 -6.59
CA GLY A 22 -9.64 -4.07 -7.29
C GLY A 22 -9.00 -2.67 -7.29
N THR A 23 -7.67 -2.61 -7.30
CA THR A 23 -6.90 -1.35 -7.36
C THR A 23 -6.03 -1.35 -8.60
N ASN A 24 -5.66 -0.19 -9.16
CA ASN A 24 -4.88 -0.15 -10.40
C ASN A 24 -3.48 -0.78 -10.26
N VAL A 25 -3.05 -0.96 -9.02
CA VAL A 25 -1.74 -1.54 -8.68
C VAL A 25 -1.76 -3.08 -8.60
N ASP A 26 -2.92 -3.75 -8.67
CA ASP A 26 -3.02 -5.20 -8.47
C ASP A 26 -2.70 -6.07 -9.69
N LYS A 27 -2.40 -5.45 -10.84
CA LYS A 27 -2.11 -6.12 -12.10
C LYS A 27 -0.63 -6.46 -12.22
N ALA A 28 -0.33 -7.75 -12.43
CA ALA A 28 0.95 -8.18 -12.96
C ALA A 28 1.06 -7.89 -14.47
N TRP A 29 2.26 -8.00 -15.05
CA TRP A 29 2.55 -7.73 -16.46
C TRP A 29 1.73 -8.57 -17.43
N ASN A 30 1.35 -9.78 -16.99
CA ASN A 30 0.50 -10.72 -17.72
C ASN A 30 -1.01 -10.45 -17.51
N GLY A 31 -1.38 -9.36 -16.84
CA GLY A 31 -2.77 -9.00 -16.55
C GLY A 31 -3.41 -9.80 -15.41
N VAL A 32 -2.67 -10.70 -14.75
CA VAL A 32 -3.20 -11.46 -13.61
C VAL A 32 -3.28 -10.54 -12.39
N HIS A 33 -4.45 -10.55 -11.74
CA HIS A 33 -4.63 -9.91 -10.47
C HIS A 33 -3.96 -10.76 -9.39
N ILE A 34 -2.92 -10.22 -8.74
CA ILE A 34 -2.26 -10.88 -7.61
C ILE A 34 -2.70 -10.18 -6.33
N ASP A 35 -4.01 -10.21 -6.10
CA ASP A 35 -4.68 -9.46 -5.07
C ASP A 35 -4.93 -10.25 -3.78
N SER A 36 -5.16 -9.51 -2.70
CA SER A 36 -5.58 -10.07 -1.42
C SER A 36 -6.90 -9.43 -0.96
N ARG A 37 -7.99 -10.19 -1.13
CA ARG A 37 -9.31 -9.85 -0.55
C ARG A 37 -9.24 -9.62 0.98
N PRO A 38 -8.48 -10.41 1.76
CA PRO A 38 -8.26 -10.10 3.17
C PRO A 38 -7.63 -8.72 3.42
N VAL A 39 -6.61 -8.33 2.63
CA VAL A 39 -5.98 -7.01 2.76
C VAL A 39 -6.96 -5.90 2.41
N HIS A 40 -7.75 -6.06 1.35
CA HIS A 40 -8.80 -5.09 0.99
C HIS A 40 -9.80 -4.90 2.14
N ARG A 41 -10.37 -5.98 2.68
CA ARG A 41 -11.31 -5.90 3.81
C ARG A 41 -10.67 -5.28 5.06
N LEU A 42 -9.38 -5.54 5.29
CA LEU A 42 -8.66 -4.92 6.39
C LEU A 42 -8.58 -3.41 6.19
N ILE A 43 -8.19 -2.94 5.00
CA ILE A 43 -8.12 -1.51 4.66
C ILE A 43 -9.49 -0.84 4.84
N GLU A 44 -10.57 -1.43 4.33
CA GLU A 44 -11.91 -0.87 4.49
C GLU A 44 -12.33 -0.76 5.97
N ARG A 45 -11.94 -1.74 6.79
CA ARG A 45 -12.26 -1.78 8.23
C ARG A 45 -11.46 -0.77 9.03
N VAL A 46 -10.15 -0.69 8.82
CA VAL A 46 -9.23 0.09 9.68
C VAL A 46 -8.87 1.45 9.10
N LYS A 47 -9.16 1.68 7.82
CA LYS A 47 -8.97 2.95 7.08
C LYS A 47 -7.62 3.60 7.38
N PRO A 48 -6.50 2.92 7.08
CA PRO A 48 -5.17 3.47 7.33
C PRO A 48 -4.93 4.71 6.46
N LEU A 49 -4.01 5.56 6.91
CA LEU A 49 -3.55 6.73 6.14
C LEU A 49 -2.86 6.29 4.84
N ALA A 50 -2.02 5.27 4.96
CA ALA A 50 -1.31 4.69 3.83
C ALA A 50 -1.12 3.17 3.98
N ILE A 51 -1.01 2.49 2.84
CA ILE A 51 -0.49 1.12 2.74
C ILE A 51 0.77 1.10 1.89
N LEU A 52 1.86 0.63 2.49
CA LEU A 52 3.08 0.27 1.81
C LEU A 52 2.95 -1.16 1.30
N ARG A 53 3.14 -1.35 0.00
CA ARG A 53 3.12 -2.68 -0.56
C ARG A 53 4.24 -2.95 -1.54
N VAL A 54 4.63 -4.22 -1.59
CA VAL A 54 5.73 -4.74 -2.41
C VAL A 54 5.36 -6.15 -2.83
N HIS A 55 5.20 -6.43 -4.12
CA HIS A 55 4.98 -7.81 -4.62
C HIS A 55 5.10 -7.84 -6.14
N VAL A 56 4.49 -6.85 -6.78
CA VAL A 56 4.62 -6.63 -8.21
C VAL A 56 5.82 -5.69 -8.38
N HIS A 57 6.99 -6.25 -8.71
CA HIS A 57 8.18 -5.47 -9.14
C HIS A 57 7.92 -4.67 -10.43
N GLU A 58 6.76 -4.88 -11.03
CA GLU A 58 6.34 -4.46 -12.37
C GLU A 58 5.57 -3.12 -12.33
N PHE A 59 5.25 -2.60 -11.14
CA PHE A 59 4.59 -1.30 -10.97
C PHE A 59 5.28 -0.45 -9.90
N ARG A 60 5.55 0.82 -10.22
CA ARG A 60 5.99 1.87 -9.28
C ARG A 60 4.96 2.98 -9.35
N GLY A 61 4.40 3.39 -8.23
CA GLY A 61 3.36 4.41 -8.25
C GLY A 61 2.58 4.58 -6.96
N VAL A 62 1.63 5.50 -7.03
CA VAL A 62 0.68 5.82 -5.97
C VAL A 62 -0.73 5.62 -6.52
N ASP A 63 -1.59 5.01 -5.72
CA ASP A 63 -3.02 4.83 -6.01
C ASP A 63 -3.85 5.12 -4.75
N LYS A 64 -5.17 5.04 -4.84
CA LYS A 64 -6.07 5.26 -3.71
C LYS A 64 -7.16 4.20 -3.64
N LEU A 65 -7.47 3.76 -2.43
CA LEU A 65 -8.67 3.00 -2.11
C LEU A 65 -9.46 3.77 -1.04
N GLY A 66 -10.53 4.44 -1.47
CA GLY A 66 -11.20 5.44 -0.63
C GLY A 66 -10.23 6.55 -0.21
N ASN A 67 -10.08 6.76 1.10
CA ASN A 67 -9.16 7.75 1.67
C ASN A 67 -7.75 7.19 1.95
N THR A 68 -7.54 5.89 1.75
CA THR A 68 -6.24 5.26 2.00
C THR A 68 -5.33 5.42 0.78
N ILE A 69 -4.14 5.97 1.00
CA ILE A 69 -3.09 6.07 -0.01
C ILE A 69 -2.42 4.70 -0.19
N ILE A 70 -2.30 4.21 -1.41
CA ILE A 70 -1.59 2.97 -1.73
C ILE A 70 -0.27 3.35 -2.37
N VAL A 71 0.83 2.81 -1.84
CA VAL A 71 2.18 3.15 -2.31
C VAL A 71 2.92 1.87 -2.69
N ASN A 72 3.41 1.83 -3.94
CA ASN A 72 4.40 0.85 -4.37
C ASN A 72 5.69 1.59 -4.75
N PRO A 73 6.79 1.44 -3.97
CA PRO A 73 8.05 2.11 -4.26
C PRO A 73 8.70 1.63 -5.56
N GLY A 74 8.34 0.44 -6.03
CA GLY A 74 9.08 -0.25 -7.08
C GLY A 74 10.33 -0.98 -6.52
N PRO A 75 11.03 -1.71 -7.38
CA PRO A 75 12.13 -2.59 -6.96
C PRO A 75 13.40 -1.81 -6.60
N LEU A 76 13.97 -2.11 -5.42
CA LEU A 76 15.21 -1.49 -4.93
C LEU A 76 16.43 -1.78 -5.83
N ILE A 77 16.46 -2.92 -6.53
CA ILE A 77 17.53 -3.26 -7.49
C ILE A 77 17.64 -2.24 -8.63
N ASN A 78 16.56 -1.51 -8.94
CA ASN A 78 16.55 -0.42 -9.92
C ASN A 78 16.80 0.96 -9.28
N GLY A 79 17.19 0.99 -7.99
CA GLY A 79 17.42 2.19 -7.21
C GLY A 79 16.15 2.87 -6.69
N TYR A 80 14.97 2.30 -6.87
CA TYR A 80 13.73 2.98 -6.49
C TYR A 80 13.44 2.90 -4.98
N TYR A 81 12.94 4.00 -4.43
CA TYR A 81 12.45 4.08 -3.06
C TYR A 81 11.33 5.12 -2.95
N VAL A 82 10.68 5.17 -1.79
CA VAL A 82 9.62 6.15 -1.50
C VAL A 82 9.87 6.83 -0.16
N ILE A 83 9.59 8.13 -0.10
CA ILE A 83 9.49 8.88 1.15
C ILE A 83 8.02 9.21 1.35
N ILE A 84 7.47 8.83 2.51
CA ILE A 84 6.12 9.20 2.93
C ILE A 84 6.27 10.16 4.10
N ASP A 85 5.81 11.39 3.91
CA ASP A 85 5.74 12.41 4.95
C ASP A 85 4.30 12.51 5.47
N ILE A 86 4.13 12.49 6.78
CA ILE A 86 2.84 12.47 7.47
C ILE A 86 2.80 13.63 8.47
N ASP A 87 2.50 14.82 7.95
CA ASP A 87 2.30 16.04 8.74
C ASP A 87 1.11 16.84 8.22
N GLY A 88 -0.01 16.80 8.95
CA GLY A 88 -1.29 17.39 8.55
C GLY A 88 -1.95 16.76 7.31
N ALA A 89 -1.16 16.22 6.39
CA ALA A 89 -1.52 15.51 5.18
C ALA A 89 -0.52 14.37 4.91
N VAL A 90 -0.87 13.46 4.00
CA VAL A 90 0.04 12.38 3.55
C VAL A 90 0.64 12.80 2.22
N ASN A 91 1.94 13.07 2.20
CA ASN A 91 2.70 13.39 1.00
C ASN A 91 3.59 12.20 0.61
N VAL A 92 3.61 11.85 -0.67
CA VAL A 92 4.36 10.69 -1.18
C VAL A 92 5.31 11.13 -2.28
N GLY A 93 6.62 10.97 -2.03
CA GLY A 93 7.68 11.22 -3.00
C GLY A 93 8.28 9.92 -3.52
N LEU A 94 8.11 9.62 -4.81
CA LEU A 94 8.75 8.49 -5.49
C LEU A 94 10.15 8.91 -5.95
N ASN A 95 11.18 8.26 -5.43
CA ASN A 95 12.58 8.66 -5.63
C ASN A 95 13.41 7.53 -6.29
N LYS A 96 14.67 7.86 -6.63
CA LYS A 96 15.68 6.95 -7.15
C LYS A 96 17.05 7.31 -6.55
N LEU A 97 17.82 6.30 -6.13
CA LEU A 97 19.21 6.43 -5.65
C LEU A 97 20.14 6.97 -6.74
#